data_AF-A0AAT9TQD3-F1
#
_entry.id   AF-A0AAT9TQD3-F1
#
_cell.length_a   1.000
_cell.length_b   1.000
_cell.length_c   1.000
_cell.angle_alpha   90.00
_cell.angle_beta   90.00
_cell.angle_gamma   90.00
#
_symmetry.space_group_name_H-M   'P 1'
#
loop_
_entity.id
_entity.type
_entity.pdbx_description
1 polymer ?
#
loop_
_entity_poly.entity_id
_entity_poly.type
_entity_poly.pdbx_seq_one_letter_code
_entity_poly.pdbx_strand_id
1 'polypeptide(L)'
;MERWVVGELADAVERAMGALDPGGCDRMDRDGAAVDGGGGVDAAAVADLAGLPFALLEVAGWLSSGQQVRLLAAVGTVTAIVRLLANDPGSAIEHGELSRMCAILAYAARPDGVALVSCAIEL
;
A
#
# COMPACT_ATOMS: atom_id res chain seq x y z
N MET A 1 -18.53 -11.32 5.48
CA MET A 1 -18.50 -10.38 4.33
C MET A 1 -17.16 -9.65 4.40
N GLU A 2 -16.06 -10.36 4.10
CA GLU A 2 -14.67 -9.87 4.33
C GLU A 2 -13.69 -10.42 3.27
N ARG A 3 -14.20 -11.16 2.26
CA ARG A 3 -13.37 -11.94 1.35
C ARG A 3 -12.52 -11.08 0.41
N TRP A 4 -12.92 -9.83 0.17
CA TRP A 4 -12.17 -8.93 -0.70
C TRP A 4 -10.96 -8.30 0.00
N VAL A 5 -11.02 -8.05 1.32
CA VAL A 5 -9.89 -7.51 2.10
C VAL A 5 -8.91 -8.62 2.49
N VAL A 6 -9.43 -9.72 3.04
CA VAL A 6 -8.62 -10.84 3.55
C VAL A 6 -8.16 -11.77 2.41
N GLY A 7 -8.89 -11.77 1.29
CA GLY A 7 -8.55 -12.55 0.09
C GLY A 7 -8.04 -11.66 -1.03
N GLU A 8 -8.91 -11.19 -1.92
CA GLU A 8 -8.51 -10.59 -3.21
C GLU A 8 -7.45 -9.45 -3.10
N LEU A 9 -7.56 -8.58 -2.11
CA LEU A 9 -6.56 -7.57 -1.79
C LEU A 9 -5.24 -8.19 -1.29
N ALA A 10 -5.32 -9.07 -0.30
CA ALA A 10 -4.15 -9.74 0.27
C ALA A 10 -3.43 -10.58 -0.80
N ASP A 11 -4.16 -11.32 -1.62
CA ASP A 11 -3.66 -12.13 -2.73
C ASP A 11 -3.01 -11.25 -3.81
N ALA A 12 -3.60 -10.10 -4.15
CA ALA A 12 -3.04 -9.18 -5.13
C ALA A 12 -1.74 -8.53 -4.61
N VAL A 13 -1.73 -8.13 -3.33
CA VAL A 13 -0.53 -7.57 -2.68
C VAL A 13 0.56 -8.63 -2.55
N GLU A 14 0.23 -9.84 -2.11
CA GLU A 14 1.19 -10.94 -1.98
C GLU A 14 1.77 -11.33 -3.35
N ARG A 15 0.93 -11.41 -4.39
CA ARG A 15 1.38 -11.63 -5.77
C ARG A 15 2.31 -10.53 -6.25
N ALA A 16 1.95 -9.27 -6.03
CA ALA A 16 2.76 -8.15 -6.47
C ALA A 16 4.11 -8.09 -5.72
N MET A 17 4.09 -8.26 -4.39
CA MET A 17 5.29 -8.27 -3.55
C MET A 17 6.18 -9.48 -3.83
N GLY A 18 5.60 -10.65 -4.08
CA GLY A 18 6.33 -11.87 -4.43
C GLY A 18 6.90 -11.86 -5.85
N ALA A 19 6.35 -11.04 -6.74
CA ALA A 19 6.85 -10.83 -8.10
C ALA A 19 7.94 -9.77 -8.20
N LEU A 20 8.24 -9.03 -7.11
CA LEU A 20 9.30 -8.03 -7.10
C LEU A 20 10.65 -8.67 -7.45
N ASP A 21 11.22 -8.23 -8.57
CA ASP A 21 12.52 -8.67 -9.05
C ASP A 21 13.48 -7.47 -9.11
N PRO A 22 14.54 -7.42 -8.26
CA PRO A 22 15.56 -6.38 -8.34
C PRO A 22 16.22 -6.29 -9.73
N GLY A 23 16.26 -7.39 -10.49
CA GLY A 23 16.75 -7.41 -11.87
C GLY A 23 15.80 -6.77 -12.89
N GLY A 24 14.53 -6.56 -12.50
CA GLY A 24 13.48 -5.93 -13.31
C GLY A 24 13.21 -4.46 -12.97
N CYS A 25 13.90 -3.88 -11.98
CA CYS A 25 13.81 -2.45 -11.63
C CYS A 25 14.49 -1.56 -12.68
N ASP A 26 14.28 -0.25 -12.55
CA ASP A 26 14.94 0.75 -13.39
C ASP A 26 16.45 0.52 -13.42
N ARG A 27 16.99 0.47 -14.64
CA ARG A 27 18.41 0.22 -14.84
C ARG A 27 18.95 1.07 -15.97
N MET A 28 20.23 1.39 -15.85
CA MET A 28 20.98 2.01 -16.93
C MET A 28 21.35 0.94 -17.95
N ASP A 29 21.10 1.20 -19.23
CA ASP A 29 21.65 0.37 -20.30
C ASP A 29 23.15 0.63 -20.50
N ARG A 30 23.74 -0.05 -21.49
CA ARG A 30 25.18 0.08 -21.78
C ARG A 30 25.56 1.46 -22.32
N ASP A 31 24.61 2.22 -22.84
CA ASP A 31 24.80 3.55 -23.40
C ASP A 31 24.51 4.65 -22.37
N GLY A 32 24.11 4.26 -21.15
CA GLY A 32 23.79 5.18 -20.07
C GLY A 32 22.41 5.81 -20.20
N ALA A 33 21.47 5.19 -20.92
CA ALA A 33 20.06 5.58 -20.89
C ALA A 33 19.32 4.84 -19.77
N ALA A 34 18.39 5.54 -19.11
CA ALA A 34 17.48 4.93 -18.15
C ALA A 34 16.47 4.06 -18.91
N VAL A 35 16.41 2.78 -18.56
CA VAL A 35 15.40 1.84 -19.05
C VAL A 35 14.38 1.66 -17.93
N ASP A 36 13.14 2.04 -18.22
CA ASP A 36 11.99 1.89 -17.32
C ASP A 36 11.76 0.39 -17.07
N GLY A 37 11.92 -0.01 -15.82
CA GLY A 37 11.79 -1.37 -15.34
C GLY A 37 10.45 -1.57 -14.66
N GLY A 38 9.69 -2.58 -15.07
CA GLY A 38 8.41 -2.91 -14.42
C GLY A 38 8.54 -3.51 -13.01
N GLY A 39 9.75 -3.62 -12.46
CA GLY A 39 10.02 -4.17 -11.14
C GLY A 39 9.68 -5.64 -10.97
N GLY A 40 9.42 -6.36 -12.07
CA GLY A 40 8.88 -7.72 -12.05
C GLY A 40 7.38 -7.83 -11.77
N VAL A 41 6.68 -6.73 -11.46
CA VAL A 41 5.24 -6.74 -11.19
C VAL A 41 4.46 -6.85 -12.49
N ASP A 42 3.57 -7.84 -12.57
CA ASP A 42 2.77 -8.07 -13.77
C ASP A 42 1.66 -6.99 -13.93
N ALA A 43 1.33 -6.65 -15.17
CA ALA A 43 0.38 -5.59 -15.49
C ALA A 43 -1.04 -5.85 -14.95
N ALA A 44 -1.44 -7.11 -14.79
CA ALA A 44 -2.70 -7.49 -14.18
C ALA A 44 -2.68 -7.21 -12.66
N ALA A 45 -1.60 -7.54 -11.94
CA ALA A 45 -1.46 -7.14 -10.54
C ALA A 45 -1.51 -5.62 -10.35
N VAL A 46 -0.90 -4.84 -11.26
CA VAL A 46 -0.99 -3.36 -11.24
C VAL A 46 -2.43 -2.89 -11.50
N ALA A 47 -3.13 -3.50 -12.46
CA ALA A 47 -4.51 -3.16 -12.78
C ALA A 47 -5.48 -3.49 -11.63
N ASP A 48 -5.31 -4.66 -11.00
CA ASP A 48 -6.07 -5.08 -9.82
C ASP A 48 -5.89 -4.07 -8.69
N LEU A 49 -4.63 -3.69 -8.40
CA LEU A 49 -4.31 -2.71 -7.37
C LEU A 49 -4.90 -1.31 -7.64
N ALA A 50 -5.02 -0.93 -8.91
CA ALA A 50 -5.60 0.35 -9.33
C ALA A 50 -7.13 0.38 -9.23
N GLY A 51 -7.80 -0.77 -9.32
CA GLY A 51 -9.26 -0.89 -9.17
C GLY A 51 -9.75 -0.82 -7.72
N LEU A 52 -8.89 -1.17 -6.76
CA LEU A 52 -9.26 -1.28 -5.35
C LEU A 52 -9.89 -0.03 -4.72
N PRO A 53 -9.39 1.21 -4.95
CA PRO A 53 -10.00 2.41 -4.38
C PRO A 53 -11.47 2.61 -4.81
N PHE A 54 -11.82 2.17 -6.02
CA PHE A 54 -13.18 2.30 -6.57
C PHE A 54 -14.10 1.20 -6.03
N ALA A 55 -13.62 -0.05 -5.99
CA ALA A 55 -14.35 -1.16 -5.40
C ALA A 55 -14.68 -0.92 -3.93
N LEU A 56 -13.78 -0.25 -3.19
CA LEU A 56 -13.93 0.11 -1.79
C LEU A 56 -15.23 0.85 -1.48
N LEU A 57 -15.55 1.86 -2.30
CA LEU A 57 -16.70 2.73 -2.06
C LEU A 57 -18.02 2.00 -2.26
N GLU A 58 -18.04 0.97 -3.11
CA GLU A 58 -19.23 0.16 -3.37
C GLU A 58 -19.46 -0.89 -2.26
N VAL A 59 -18.40 -1.44 -1.68
CA VAL A 59 -18.48 -2.56 -0.72
C VAL A 59 -18.39 -2.13 0.75
N ALA A 60 -17.94 -0.91 1.03
CA ALA A 60 -17.70 -0.39 2.39
C ALA A 60 -18.83 0.48 2.95
N GLY A 61 -20.04 0.40 2.39
CA GLY A 61 -21.19 1.20 2.83
C GLY A 61 -21.62 0.97 4.30
N TRP A 62 -21.15 -0.10 4.93
CA TRP A 62 -21.37 -0.42 6.34
C TRP A 62 -20.39 0.28 7.30
N LEU A 63 -19.33 0.90 6.79
CA LEU A 63 -18.37 1.68 7.57
C LEU A 63 -18.83 3.13 7.72
N SER A 64 -18.46 3.76 8.84
CA SER A 64 -18.59 5.21 8.98
C SER A 64 -17.70 5.94 7.98
N SER A 65 -18.02 7.20 7.65
CA SER A 65 -17.20 8.00 6.71
C SER A 65 -15.74 8.11 7.16
N GLY A 66 -15.48 8.20 8.47
CA GLY A 66 -14.11 8.21 9.01
C GLY A 66 -13.36 6.90 8.77
N GLN A 67 -14.05 5.77 8.90
CA GLN A 67 -13.49 4.44 8.63
C GLN A 67 -13.28 4.19 7.14
N GLN A 68 -14.19 4.67 6.28
CA GLN A 68 -14.02 4.62 4.82
C GLN A 68 -12.78 5.41 4.36
N VAL A 69 -12.57 6.61 4.90
CA VAL A 69 -11.37 7.42 4.60
C VAL A 69 -10.09 6.73 5.04
N ARG A 70 -10.06 6.13 6.24
CA ARG A 70 -8.90 5.36 6.72
C ARG A 70 -8.63 4.15 5.87
N LEU A 71 -9.66 3.41 5.50
CA LEU A 71 -9.55 2.24 4.65
C LEU A 71 -9.03 2.62 3.24
N LEU A 72 -9.54 3.72 2.67
CA LEU A 72 -9.04 4.26 1.40
C LEU A 72 -7.57 4.69 1.51
N ALA A 73 -7.19 5.35 2.61
CA ALA A 73 -5.81 5.72 2.86
C ALA A 73 -4.91 4.48 2.99
N ALA A 74 -5.35 3.43 3.69
CA ALA A 74 -4.60 2.19 3.84
C ALA A 74 -4.39 1.49 2.49
N VAL A 75 -5.47 1.28 1.73
CA VAL A 75 -5.41 0.64 0.41
C VAL A 75 -4.55 1.45 -0.57
N GLY A 76 -4.77 2.76 -0.65
CA GLY A 76 -3.96 3.63 -1.51
C GLY A 76 -2.48 3.64 -1.13
N THR A 77 -2.17 3.59 0.17
CA THR A 77 -0.79 3.51 0.67
C THR A 77 -0.13 2.19 0.29
N VAL A 78 -0.81 1.05 0.47
CA VAL A 78 -0.29 -0.26 0.08
C VAL A 78 -0.04 -0.33 -1.43
N THR A 79 -1.01 0.11 -2.24
CA THR A 79 -0.84 0.19 -3.71
C THR A 79 0.34 1.09 -4.08
N ALA A 80 0.52 2.23 -3.42
CA ALA A 80 1.64 3.13 -3.67
C ALA A 80 3.00 2.52 -3.28
N ILE A 81 3.07 1.79 -2.15
CA ILE A 81 4.29 1.08 -1.73
C ILE A 81 4.72 0.06 -2.78
N VAL A 82 3.78 -0.76 -3.29
CA VAL A 82 4.09 -1.75 -4.32
C VAL A 82 4.69 -1.07 -5.56
N ARG A 83 4.07 0.00 -6.05
CA ARG A 83 4.57 0.74 -7.23
C ARG A 83 5.91 1.40 -6.99
N LEU A 84 6.10 1.97 -5.80
CA LEU A 84 7.35 2.59 -5.39
C LEU A 84 8.50 1.58 -5.42
N LEU A 85 8.28 0.40 -4.84
CA LEU A 85 9.26 -0.68 -4.81
C LEU A 85 9.50 -1.33 -6.18
N ALA A 86 8.49 -1.36 -7.05
CA ALA A 86 8.64 -1.88 -8.40
C ALA A 86 9.51 -0.97 -9.28
N ASN A 87 9.34 0.34 -9.18
CA ASN A 87 10.07 1.28 -10.04
C ASN A 87 11.53 1.45 -9.57
N ASP A 88 11.72 1.92 -8.34
CA ASP A 88 13.04 2.23 -7.79
C ASP A 88 13.09 1.97 -6.27
N PRO A 89 13.31 0.71 -5.86
CA PRO A 89 13.39 0.37 -4.44
C PRO A 89 14.63 0.98 -3.77
N GLY A 90 15.70 1.26 -4.53
CA GLY A 90 16.93 1.84 -4.02
C GLY A 90 16.69 3.26 -3.51
N SER A 91 16.18 4.15 -4.38
CA SER A 91 15.84 5.51 -4.00
C SER A 91 14.75 5.55 -2.94
N ALA A 92 13.77 4.65 -3.00
CA ALA A 92 12.69 4.58 -2.02
C ALA A 92 13.18 4.34 -0.59
N ILE A 93 14.22 3.52 -0.45
CA ILE A 93 14.87 3.24 0.84
C ILE A 93 15.79 4.39 1.24
N GLU A 94 16.67 4.84 0.33
CA GLU A 94 17.66 5.88 0.62
C GLU A 94 17.02 7.21 1.03
N HIS A 95 15.92 7.60 0.39
CA HIS A 95 15.20 8.84 0.67
C HIS A 95 14.09 8.68 1.74
N GLY A 96 14.01 7.52 2.40
CA GLY A 96 13.05 7.24 3.47
C GLY A 96 11.59 7.35 3.02
N GLU A 97 11.30 7.11 1.75
CA GLU A 97 9.94 7.16 1.19
C GLU A 97 9.12 5.97 1.70
N LEU A 98 9.72 4.78 1.72
CA LEU A 98 9.08 3.59 2.29
C LEU A 98 8.71 3.80 3.77
N SER A 99 9.62 4.37 4.56
CA SER A 99 9.37 4.69 5.98
C SER A 99 8.21 5.66 6.16
N ARG A 100 8.09 6.67 5.29
CA ARG A 100 6.96 7.63 5.32
C ARG A 100 5.65 6.94 4.95
N MET A 101 5.64 6.09 3.93
CA MET A 101 4.45 5.31 3.54
C MET A 101 4.03 4.36 4.66
N CYS A 102 4.96 3.66 5.31
CA CYS A 102 4.66 2.82 6.47
C CYS A 102 4.05 3.62 7.64
N ALA A 103 4.52 4.86 7.88
CA ALA A 103 3.95 5.73 8.90
C ALA A 103 2.50 6.14 8.59
N ILE A 104 2.20 6.44 7.32
CA ILE A 104 0.84 6.74 6.85
C ILE A 104 -0.06 5.52 7.05
N LEU A 105 0.41 4.33 6.66
CA LEU A 105 -0.33 3.08 6.84
C LEU A 105 -0.60 2.80 8.33
N ALA A 106 0.41 2.97 9.18
CA ALA A 106 0.27 2.80 10.63
C ALA A 106 -0.75 3.79 11.23
N TYR A 107 -0.77 5.04 10.74
CA TYR A 107 -1.77 6.01 11.14
C TYR A 107 -3.18 5.63 10.68
N ALA A 108 -3.34 5.23 9.43
CA ALA A 108 -4.62 4.81 8.86
C ALA A 108 -5.19 3.57 9.56
N ALA A 109 -4.33 2.63 9.94
CA ALA A 109 -4.70 1.40 10.65
C ALA A 109 -5.00 1.61 12.14
N ARG A 110 -4.87 2.84 12.68
CA ARG A 110 -5.20 3.08 14.09
C ARG A 110 -6.68 2.80 14.34
N PRO A 111 -7.02 2.04 15.39
CA PRO A 111 -8.40 1.83 15.78
C PRO A 111 -9.04 3.18 16.12
N ASP A 112 -10.33 3.32 15.82
CA ASP A 112 -11.15 4.43 16.32
C ASP A 112 -11.20 4.31 17.85
N GLY A 113 -10.43 5.16 18.56
CA GLY A 113 -10.52 5.36 20.00
C GLY A 113 -10.62 4.10 20.87
N VAL A 114 -9.48 3.66 21.43
CA VAL A 114 -9.52 3.43 22.87
C VAL A 114 -9.86 4.79 23.44
N ALA A 115 -11.07 4.96 23.98
CA ALA A 115 -11.35 6.10 24.83
C ALA A 115 -10.20 6.17 25.83
N LEU A 116 -9.41 7.25 25.79
CA LEU A 116 -8.58 7.61 26.94
C LEU A 116 -9.58 7.84 28.06
N VAL A 117 -9.91 6.78 28.79
CA VAL A 117 -10.39 6.91 30.15
C VAL A 117 -9.21 7.51 30.88
N SER A 118 -9.19 8.84 30.88
CA SER A 118 -8.68 9.60 31.99
C SER A 118 -9.43 9.11 33.22
N CYS A 119 -8.91 8.06 33.85
CA CYS A 119 -9.13 7.76 35.25
C CYS A 119 -7.76 7.89 35.89
N ALA A 120 -7.55 9.06 36.48
CA ALA A 120 -7.00 9.22 37.81
C ALA A 120 -6.07 8.08 38.28
N ILE A 121 -4.78 8.33 38.22
CA ILE A 121 -3.94 8.01 39.37
C ILE A 121 -3.56 9.37 39.95
N GLU A 122 -4.46 9.91 40.79
CA GLU A 122 -3.97 10.49 42.02
C GLU A 122 -3.44 9.32 42.85
N LEU A 123 -2.12 9.30 43.04
CA LEU A 123 -1.41 8.99 44.29
C LEU A 123 0.07 9.34 44.08
#